data_AF-A0A662QQH8-F1
#
_entry.id   AF-A0A662QQH8-F1
#
_cell.length_a   1.000
_cell.length_b   1.000
_cell.length_c   1.000
_cell.angle_alpha   90.00
_cell.angle_beta   90.00
_cell.angle_gamma   90.00
#
_symmetry.space_group_name_H-M   'P 1'
#
loop_
_entity.id
_entity.type
_entity.pdbx_description
1 polymer ?
#
loop_
_entity_poly.entity_id
_entity_poly.type
_entity_poly.pdbx_seq_one_letter_code
_entity_poly.pdbx_strand_id
1 'polypeptide(L)'
;MYPNVPATDTPTTTDPHTVQRGDTVYIKFTQKLTDGTIIDTNYESLAKEANITKDKYPPLIFTVGKGHVPKGLENALIGMKTGSNKTITLTPKEAYGEHKPELVGIAERIQHKQRNITVITTESLTSKEFQEIFQKRAAILGDTVSTFAAPWDYTITDIKPDNITIKAQIKKGDTYILPDIQLWNSTAIEIKENEAIFRQNPKDGTTVHTKLGNATITTSKDLFTLTINPKIGDIYFLDNLPAKVTKLNSTHITLDANHPLAGKTIIFDIELLQKTKNKTN
;
A
#
# COMPACT_ATOMS: atom_id res chain seq x y z
N MET A 1 -26.18 -32.64 38.05
CA MET A 1 -26.12 -33.86 37.20
C MET A 1 -26.32 -33.44 35.75
N TYR A 2 -25.24 -33.39 34.99
CA TYR A 2 -25.24 -33.52 33.53
C TYR A 2 -24.39 -34.76 33.24
N PRO A 3 -24.77 -35.63 32.29
CA PRO A 3 -24.04 -36.86 32.06
C PRO A 3 -22.65 -36.57 31.52
N ASN A 4 -21.67 -37.25 32.12
CA ASN A 4 -20.28 -37.31 31.70
C ASN A 4 -20.23 -37.99 30.32
N VAL A 5 -20.09 -37.21 29.25
CA VAL A 5 -19.86 -37.76 27.91
C VAL A 5 -18.38 -38.16 27.87
N PRO A 6 -18.05 -39.44 27.60
CA PRO A 6 -16.65 -39.84 27.51
C PRO A 6 -16.01 -39.12 26.33
N ALA A 7 -14.83 -38.54 26.56
CA ALA A 7 -13.96 -38.10 25.49
C ALA A 7 -13.70 -39.31 24.58
N THR A 8 -14.28 -39.29 23.38
CA THR A 8 -13.87 -40.20 22.31
C THR A 8 -12.54 -39.67 21.78
N ASP A 9 -11.47 -39.93 22.53
CA ASP A 9 -10.13 -40.03 21.98
C ASP A 9 -10.14 -41.22 21.03
N THR A 10 -10.51 -40.96 19.78
CA THR A 10 -10.05 -41.81 18.68
C THR A 10 -8.61 -41.38 18.39
N PRO A 11 -7.61 -42.22 18.66
CA PRO A 11 -6.28 -41.97 18.13
C PRO A 11 -6.38 -42.23 16.62
N THR A 12 -6.54 -41.19 15.81
CA THR A 12 -6.18 -41.28 14.39
C THR A 12 -4.69 -41.59 14.36
N THR A 13 -4.36 -42.87 14.27
CA THR A 13 -3.02 -43.38 14.04
C THR A 13 -2.48 -42.70 12.79
N THR A 14 -1.61 -41.70 12.98
CA THR A 14 -0.96 -40.98 11.89
C THR A 14 0.04 -41.93 11.25
N ASP A 15 -0.29 -42.43 10.06
CA ASP A 15 0.65 -43.22 9.25
C ASP A 15 1.92 -42.38 9.04
N PRO A 16 3.10 -42.80 9.53
CA PRO A 16 4.34 -42.02 9.43
C PRO A 16 4.77 -41.77 7.97
N HIS A 17 4.19 -42.52 7.02
CA HIS A 17 4.40 -42.36 5.58
C HIS A 17 3.49 -41.32 4.93
N THR A 18 2.55 -40.73 5.66
CA THR A 18 1.68 -39.65 5.18
C THR A 18 2.17 -38.28 5.64
N VAL A 19 1.77 -37.23 4.93
CA VAL A 19 2.08 -35.83 5.29
C VAL A 19 1.41 -35.46 6.61
N GLN A 20 2.18 -34.85 7.50
CA GLN A 20 1.72 -34.33 8.79
C GLN A 20 2.02 -32.83 8.91
N ARG A 21 1.33 -32.14 9.84
CA ARG A 21 1.68 -30.75 10.18
C ARG A 21 3.14 -30.68 10.63
N GLY A 22 3.88 -29.68 10.15
CA GLY A 22 5.30 -29.51 10.41
C GLY A 22 6.23 -30.22 9.42
N ASP A 23 5.72 -31.13 8.58
CA ASP A 23 6.50 -31.66 7.45
C ASP A 23 6.73 -30.56 6.41
N THR A 24 7.92 -30.55 5.80
CA THR A 24 8.22 -29.79 4.60
C THR A 24 7.88 -30.65 3.39
N VAL A 25 7.07 -30.12 2.49
CA VAL A 25 6.57 -30.83 1.30
C VAL A 25 7.08 -30.19 0.03
N TYR A 26 7.23 -31.01 -1.01
CA TYR A 26 7.63 -30.62 -2.35
C TYR A 26 6.49 -31.02 -3.28
N ILE A 27 5.83 -30.05 -3.90
CA ILE A 27 4.67 -30.34 -4.76
C ILE A 27 4.87 -29.80 -6.18
N LYS A 28 4.40 -30.58 -7.16
CA LYS A 28 3.94 -30.00 -8.41
C LYS A 28 2.49 -29.57 -8.26
N PHE A 29 2.12 -28.48 -8.92
CA PHE A 29 0.75 -28.00 -8.88
C PHE A 29 0.34 -27.27 -10.16
N THR A 30 -0.96 -27.26 -10.40
CA THR A 30 -1.62 -26.33 -11.32
C THR A 30 -2.82 -25.72 -10.58
N GLN A 31 -2.86 -24.39 -10.55
CA GLN A 31 -3.92 -23.59 -9.97
C GLN A 31 -4.82 -23.05 -11.09
N LYS A 32 -6.14 -23.23 -10.95
CA LYS A 32 -7.13 -22.91 -11.99
C LYS A 32 -8.36 -22.20 -11.41
N LEU A 33 -9.04 -21.43 -12.25
CA LEU A 33 -10.41 -21.00 -12.02
C LEU A 33 -11.39 -22.13 -12.36
N THR A 34 -12.66 -21.98 -11.95
CA THR A 34 -13.72 -22.97 -12.21
C THR A 34 -14.08 -23.11 -13.69
N ASP A 35 -13.73 -22.13 -14.53
CA ASP A 35 -13.87 -22.20 -15.99
C ASP A 35 -12.70 -22.93 -16.68
N GLY A 36 -11.72 -23.41 -15.91
CA GLY A 36 -10.53 -24.11 -16.41
C GLY A 36 -9.34 -23.21 -16.68
N THR A 37 -9.48 -21.88 -16.60
CA THR A 37 -8.37 -20.94 -16.83
C THR A 37 -7.22 -21.23 -15.85
N ILE A 38 -6.04 -21.56 -16.36
CA ILE A 38 -4.83 -21.76 -15.55
C ILE A 38 -4.31 -20.40 -15.10
N ILE A 39 -4.20 -20.22 -13.79
CA ILE A 39 -3.72 -19.00 -13.16
C ILE A 39 -2.25 -19.12 -12.77
N ASP A 40 -1.85 -20.29 -12.28
CA ASP A 40 -0.46 -20.56 -11.95
C ASP A 40 -0.14 -22.05 -12.09
N THR A 41 1.10 -22.39 -12.41
CA THR A 41 1.58 -23.76 -12.46
C THR A 41 3.10 -23.84 -12.38
N ASN A 42 3.61 -25.00 -11.95
CA ASN A 42 5.02 -25.35 -12.10
C ASN A 42 5.23 -26.55 -13.04
N TYR A 43 4.28 -26.81 -13.94
CA TYR A 43 4.49 -27.62 -15.13
C TYR A 43 4.82 -26.71 -16.31
N GLU A 44 6.01 -26.85 -16.88
CA GLU A 44 6.48 -25.98 -17.97
C GLU A 44 5.56 -26.03 -19.21
N SER A 45 5.06 -27.20 -19.58
CA SER A 45 4.15 -27.37 -20.72
C SER A 45 2.86 -26.58 -20.54
N LEU A 46 2.21 -26.71 -19.36
CA LEU A 46 0.98 -26.00 -19.04
C LEU A 46 1.19 -24.50 -18.87
N ALA A 47 2.34 -24.08 -18.33
CA ALA A 47 2.69 -22.67 -18.24
C ALA A 47 2.79 -22.02 -19.62
N LYS A 48 3.47 -22.69 -20.58
CA LYS A 48 3.57 -22.22 -21.97
C LYS A 48 2.20 -22.15 -22.64
N GLU A 49 1.35 -23.17 -22.47
CA GLU A 49 -0.01 -23.19 -23.00
C GLU A 49 -0.85 -22.02 -22.44
N ALA A 50 -0.70 -21.71 -21.16
CA ALA A 50 -1.41 -20.63 -20.48
C ALA A 50 -0.73 -19.25 -20.64
N ASN A 51 0.35 -19.12 -21.43
CA ASN A 51 1.15 -17.91 -21.57
C ASN A 51 1.70 -17.34 -20.23
N ILE A 52 2.02 -18.23 -19.28
CA ILE A 52 2.63 -17.90 -17.99
C ILE A 52 4.15 -18.00 -18.15
N THR A 53 4.86 -16.88 -18.04
CA THR A 53 6.33 -16.85 -18.13
C THR A 53 6.97 -16.94 -16.74
N LYS A 54 7.91 -17.89 -16.58
CA LYS A 54 8.77 -18.02 -15.40
C LYS A 54 10.18 -18.40 -15.82
N ASP A 55 11.19 -17.97 -15.06
CA ASP A 55 12.60 -18.32 -15.31
C ASP A 55 12.84 -19.84 -15.19
N LYS A 56 12.19 -20.48 -14.20
CA LYS A 56 12.25 -21.92 -13.93
C LYS A 56 10.91 -22.41 -13.36
N TYR A 57 10.71 -23.73 -13.38
CA TYR A 57 9.49 -24.39 -12.87
C TYR A 57 9.80 -25.41 -11.75
N PRO A 58 10.47 -25.00 -10.65
CA PRO A 58 10.78 -25.91 -9.56
C PRO A 58 9.50 -26.36 -8.81
N PRO A 59 9.57 -27.48 -8.06
CA PRO A 59 8.54 -27.81 -7.10
C PRO A 59 8.28 -26.64 -6.13
N LEU A 60 7.02 -26.47 -5.73
CA LEU A 60 6.67 -25.55 -4.65
C LEU A 60 7.02 -26.23 -3.33
N ILE A 61 7.82 -25.55 -2.51
CA ILE A 61 8.36 -26.08 -1.25
C ILE A 61 7.84 -25.24 -0.10
N PHE A 62 7.20 -25.87 0.88
CA PHE A 62 6.75 -25.19 2.09
C PHE A 62 6.55 -26.17 3.24
N THR A 63 6.49 -25.63 4.46
CA THR A 63 6.16 -26.41 5.66
C THR A 63 4.66 -26.35 5.94
N VAL A 64 4.02 -27.51 6.07
CA VAL A 64 2.58 -27.62 6.30
C VAL A 64 2.20 -27.06 7.67
N GLY A 65 1.25 -26.13 7.68
CA GLY A 65 0.70 -25.50 8.88
C GLY A 65 1.43 -24.23 9.30
N LYS A 66 2.26 -23.65 8.42
CA LYS A 66 2.92 -22.35 8.64
C LYS A 66 2.21 -21.20 7.93
N GLY A 67 1.18 -21.47 7.14
CA GLY A 67 0.37 -20.43 6.49
C GLY A 67 1.09 -19.75 5.31
N HIS A 68 2.05 -20.44 4.68
CA HIS A 68 2.74 -19.93 3.50
C HIS A 68 1.90 -20.03 2.22
N VAL A 69 0.86 -20.87 2.24
CA VAL A 69 -0.04 -21.13 1.11
C VAL A 69 -1.48 -21.13 1.64
N PRO A 70 -2.50 -21.12 0.76
CA PRO A 70 -3.89 -21.14 1.20
C PRO A 70 -4.21 -22.27 2.20
N LYS A 71 -4.99 -21.96 3.23
CA LYS A 71 -5.30 -22.90 4.32
C LYS A 71 -5.96 -24.18 3.82
N GLY A 72 -6.81 -24.08 2.80
CA GLY A 72 -7.42 -25.24 2.15
C GLY A 72 -6.39 -26.16 1.49
N LEU A 73 -5.35 -25.59 0.87
CA LEU A 73 -4.27 -26.35 0.25
C LEU A 73 -3.42 -27.08 1.30
N GLU A 74 -3.05 -26.41 2.40
CA GLU A 74 -2.32 -27.07 3.50
C GLU A 74 -3.11 -28.25 4.07
N ASN A 75 -4.39 -28.04 4.37
CA ASN A 75 -5.26 -29.07 4.95
C ASN A 75 -5.46 -30.25 4.00
N ALA A 76 -5.56 -29.98 2.70
CA ALA A 76 -5.76 -31.02 1.69
C ALA A 76 -4.58 -31.98 1.54
N LEU A 77 -3.35 -31.52 1.86
CA LEU A 77 -2.13 -32.31 1.81
C LEU A 77 -1.98 -33.25 3.01
N ILE A 78 -2.56 -32.91 4.17
CA ILE A 78 -2.48 -33.75 5.37
C ILE A 78 -3.06 -35.15 5.05
N GLY A 79 -2.30 -36.19 5.37
CA GLY A 79 -2.67 -37.57 5.07
C GLY A 79 -2.32 -38.04 3.65
N MET A 80 -1.85 -37.16 2.75
CA MET A 80 -1.39 -37.59 1.42
C MET A 80 -0.10 -38.41 1.53
N LYS A 81 0.03 -39.40 0.64
CA LYS A 81 1.24 -40.22 0.48
C LYS A 81 2.11 -39.67 -0.64
N THR A 82 3.44 -39.74 -0.47
CA THR A 82 4.38 -39.36 -1.52
C THR A 82 4.09 -40.09 -2.84
N GLY A 83 4.17 -39.38 -3.96
CA GLY A 83 3.85 -39.87 -5.30
C GLY A 83 2.36 -39.84 -5.66
N SER A 84 1.48 -39.42 -4.73
CA SER A 84 0.04 -39.33 -5.00
C SER A 84 -0.36 -37.97 -5.58
N ASN A 85 -1.42 -38.01 -6.38
CA ASN A 85 -2.03 -36.84 -6.99
C ASN A 85 -3.40 -36.59 -6.36
N LYS A 86 -3.80 -35.31 -6.31
CA LYS A 86 -5.11 -34.91 -5.79
C LYS A 86 -5.57 -33.62 -6.46
N THR A 87 -6.83 -33.59 -6.87
CA THR A 87 -7.52 -32.36 -7.26
C THR A 87 -8.39 -31.91 -6.11
N ILE A 88 -8.30 -30.63 -5.75
CA ILE A 88 -9.12 -30.01 -4.71
C ILE A 88 -9.78 -28.74 -5.24
N THR A 89 -11.00 -28.48 -4.78
CA THR A 89 -11.72 -27.24 -5.03
C THR A 89 -11.80 -26.48 -3.72
N LEU A 90 -11.28 -25.26 -3.69
CA LEU A 90 -11.23 -24.41 -2.51
C LEU A 90 -12.20 -23.24 -2.68
N THR A 91 -13.10 -23.07 -1.72
CA THR A 91 -13.92 -21.87 -1.61
C THR A 91 -13.04 -20.63 -1.38
N PRO A 92 -13.53 -19.40 -1.61
CA PRO A 92 -12.73 -18.19 -1.36
C PRO A 92 -12.18 -18.15 0.06
N LYS A 93 -13.00 -18.46 1.08
CA LYS A 93 -12.59 -18.58 2.48
C LYS A 93 -11.43 -19.57 2.74
N GLU A 94 -11.33 -20.63 1.96
CA GLU A 94 -10.24 -21.63 2.07
C GLU A 94 -9.02 -21.27 1.22
N ALA A 95 -9.23 -20.43 0.20
CA ALA A 95 -8.24 -19.96 -0.75
C ALA A 95 -7.65 -18.59 -0.32
N TYR A 96 -8.05 -17.51 -0.99
CA TYR A 96 -7.48 -16.16 -0.85
C TYR A 96 -8.39 -15.17 -0.11
N GLY A 97 -9.41 -15.68 0.57
CA GLY A 97 -10.42 -14.89 1.27
C GLY A 97 -11.60 -14.48 0.39
N GLU A 98 -12.67 -14.05 1.06
CA GLU A 98 -13.80 -13.40 0.40
C GLU A 98 -13.38 -12.06 -0.19
N HIS A 99 -14.05 -11.65 -1.27
CA HIS A 99 -13.93 -10.28 -1.75
C HIS A 99 -14.59 -9.33 -0.75
N LYS A 100 -13.87 -8.29 -0.37
CA LYS A 100 -14.23 -7.34 0.68
C LYS A 100 -14.62 -6.01 0.04
N PRO A 101 -15.92 -5.64 0.03
CA PRO A 101 -16.37 -4.36 -0.50
C PRO A 101 -15.71 -3.15 0.19
N GLU A 102 -15.35 -3.28 1.46
CA GLU A 102 -14.65 -2.24 2.23
C GLU A 102 -13.21 -1.97 1.74
N LEU A 103 -12.63 -2.88 0.95
CA LEU A 103 -11.34 -2.68 0.28
C LEU A 103 -11.50 -2.08 -1.13
N VAL A 104 -12.72 -1.69 -1.51
CA VAL A 104 -13.00 -1.01 -2.77
C VAL A 104 -13.22 0.49 -2.52
N GLY A 105 -12.35 1.31 -3.11
CA GLY A 105 -12.40 2.76 -3.03
C GLY A 105 -12.87 3.40 -4.34
N ILE A 106 -13.48 4.58 -4.23
CA ILE A 106 -13.77 5.46 -5.36
C ILE A 106 -12.95 6.72 -5.20
N ALA A 107 -12.23 7.12 -6.25
CA ALA A 107 -11.47 8.36 -6.26
C ALA A 107 -11.83 9.23 -7.46
N GLU A 108 -11.91 10.53 -7.25
CA GLU A 108 -12.13 11.52 -8.30
C GLU A 108 -10.89 11.64 -9.19
N ARG A 109 -11.12 11.69 -10.50
CA ARG A 109 -10.07 11.94 -11.49
C ARG A 109 -9.74 13.41 -11.63
N ILE A 110 -10.71 14.27 -11.36
CA ILE A 110 -10.64 15.70 -11.60
C ILE A 110 -10.64 16.38 -10.23
N GLN A 111 -9.51 16.97 -9.85
CA GLN A 111 -9.37 17.68 -8.58
C GLN A 111 -9.23 19.16 -8.84
N HIS A 112 -10.23 19.93 -8.43
CA HIS A 112 -10.15 21.39 -8.46
C HIS A 112 -9.43 21.90 -7.22
N LYS A 113 -8.46 22.78 -7.43
CA LYS A 113 -7.65 23.38 -6.39
C LYS A 113 -7.70 24.91 -6.53
N GLN A 114 -7.87 25.58 -5.40
CA GLN A 114 -7.79 27.03 -5.35
C GLN A 114 -6.36 27.48 -5.67
N ARG A 115 -6.20 28.58 -6.40
CA ARG A 115 -4.87 29.15 -6.65
C ARG A 115 -4.32 29.89 -5.45
N ASN A 116 -5.17 30.42 -4.57
CA ASN A 116 -4.71 31.12 -3.38
C ASN A 116 -4.75 30.17 -2.18
N ILE A 117 -3.64 30.13 -1.43
CA ILE A 117 -3.52 29.41 -0.17
C ILE A 117 -3.01 30.36 0.90
N THR A 118 -3.41 30.07 2.14
CA THR A 118 -3.00 30.82 3.32
C THR A 118 -1.95 30.00 4.04
N VAL A 119 -0.80 30.62 4.31
CA VAL A 119 0.29 30.03 5.07
C VAL A 119 0.42 30.81 6.37
N ILE A 120 0.37 30.11 7.50
CA ILE A 120 0.67 30.70 8.80
C ILE A 120 2.17 31.00 8.84
N THR A 121 2.52 32.24 9.17
CA THR A 121 3.91 32.72 9.13
C THR A 121 4.51 32.91 10.51
N THR A 122 3.73 32.69 11.56
CA THR A 122 4.18 32.83 12.94
C THR A 122 3.97 31.51 13.67
N GLU A 123 5.06 31.00 14.26
CA GLU A 123 5.06 29.76 15.02
C GLU A 123 5.54 30.02 16.45
N SER A 124 4.98 29.27 17.38
CA SER A 124 5.39 29.28 18.79
C SER A 124 5.96 27.93 19.13
N LEU A 125 7.24 27.90 19.50
CA LEU A 125 7.99 26.69 19.81
C LEU A 125 8.38 26.69 21.27
N THR A 126 8.45 25.51 21.89
CA THR A 126 9.15 25.35 23.16
C THR A 126 10.66 25.54 22.97
N SER A 127 11.38 25.82 24.06
CA SER A 127 12.85 25.88 24.04
C SER A 127 13.49 24.60 23.51
N LYS A 128 12.89 23.44 23.78
CA LYS A 128 13.37 22.14 23.30
C LYS A 128 13.19 22.01 21.78
N GLU A 129 12.00 22.28 21.26
CA GLU A 129 11.72 22.23 19.81
C GLU A 129 12.61 23.20 19.04
N PHE A 130 12.81 24.42 19.56
CA PHE A 130 13.72 25.39 18.94
C PHE A 130 15.16 24.84 18.85
N GLN A 131 15.67 24.25 19.92
CA GLN A 131 17.02 23.65 19.93
C GLN A 131 17.13 22.48 18.94
N GLU A 132 16.10 21.63 18.86
CA GLU A 132 16.07 20.48 17.95
C GLU A 132 15.95 20.89 16.48
N ILE A 133 15.09 21.86 16.15
CA ILE A 133 14.87 22.30 14.77
C ILE A 133 16.06 23.10 14.24
N PHE A 134 16.56 24.06 15.02
CA PHE A 134 17.57 25.01 14.57
C PHE A 134 19.00 24.64 14.99
N GLN A 135 19.19 23.57 15.77
CA GLN A 135 20.49 23.09 16.25
C GLN A 135 21.29 24.19 16.98
N LYS A 136 20.59 25.14 17.63
CA LYS A 136 21.14 26.25 18.41
C LYS A 136 20.93 26.00 19.90
N ARG A 137 21.87 26.44 20.75
CA ARG A 137 21.76 26.27 22.22
C ARG A 137 20.67 27.15 22.86
N ALA A 138 20.45 28.34 22.33
CA ALA A 138 19.47 29.29 22.86
C ALA A 138 18.93 30.19 21.74
N ALA A 139 17.71 30.68 21.93
CA ALA A 139 17.11 31.73 21.11
C ALA A 139 17.60 33.10 21.57
N ILE A 140 17.82 34.00 20.60
CA ILE A 140 18.20 35.39 20.84
C ILE A 140 17.16 36.25 20.13
N LEU A 141 16.59 37.23 20.85
CA LEU A 141 15.55 38.09 20.27
C LEU A 141 16.12 38.89 19.10
N GLY A 142 15.44 38.86 17.96
CA GLY A 142 15.85 39.52 16.72
C GLY A 142 16.76 38.71 15.81
N ASP A 143 17.28 37.56 16.26
CA ASP A 143 18.13 36.70 15.43
C ASP A 143 17.34 36.07 14.27
N THR A 144 18.06 35.86 13.17
CA THR A 144 17.59 35.06 12.05
C THR A 144 17.97 33.58 12.24
N VAL A 145 17.02 32.69 11.94
CA VAL A 145 17.18 31.23 11.95
C VAL A 145 16.56 30.60 10.71
N SER A 146 17.11 29.48 10.25
CA SER A 146 16.68 28.79 9.03
C SER A 146 16.57 27.29 9.29
N THR A 147 15.68 26.61 8.57
CA THR A 147 15.48 25.15 8.67
C THR A 147 15.32 24.56 7.27
N PHE A 148 15.66 23.28 7.10
CA PHE A 148 15.45 22.58 5.82
C PHE A 148 13.95 22.36 5.52
N ALA A 149 13.09 22.42 6.53
CA ALA A 149 11.67 22.16 6.40
C ALA A 149 10.90 23.34 5.78
N ALA A 150 11.50 24.54 5.73
CA ALA A 150 10.86 25.74 5.20
C ALA A 150 11.78 26.42 4.18
N PRO A 151 11.22 27.03 3.13
CA PRO A 151 12.02 27.65 2.08
C PRO A 151 12.40 29.11 2.40
N TRP A 152 12.15 29.58 3.62
CA TRP A 152 12.41 30.93 4.10
C TRP A 152 13.11 30.91 5.45
N ASP A 153 13.74 32.04 5.76
CA ASP A 153 14.29 32.32 7.07
C ASP A 153 13.20 32.81 8.04
N TYR A 154 13.46 32.71 9.33
CA TYR A 154 12.61 33.21 10.40
C TYR A 154 13.35 34.22 11.26
N THR A 155 12.65 35.21 11.80
CA THR A 155 13.12 36.09 12.87
C THR A 155 12.51 35.67 14.19
N ILE A 156 13.31 35.63 15.24
CA ILE A 156 12.83 35.44 16.61
C ILE A 156 12.21 36.76 17.09
N THR A 157 10.90 36.79 17.31
CA THR A 157 10.14 38.02 17.60
C THR A 157 9.69 38.14 19.05
N ASP A 158 9.65 37.04 19.80
CA ASP A 158 9.32 37.04 21.23
C ASP A 158 9.97 35.85 21.94
N ILE A 159 10.36 36.03 23.20
CA ILE A 159 10.92 34.97 24.05
C ILE A 159 10.26 35.08 25.42
N LYS A 160 9.50 34.05 25.77
CA LYS A 160 8.87 33.84 27.08
C LYS A 160 9.48 32.60 27.75
N PRO A 161 9.24 32.37 29.06
CA PRO A 161 9.81 31.22 29.77
C PRO A 161 9.52 29.87 29.10
N ASP A 162 8.31 29.70 28.56
CA ASP A 162 7.85 28.42 28.02
C ASP A 162 7.78 28.38 26.49
N ASN A 163 7.90 29.54 25.81
CA ASN A 163 7.81 29.60 24.36
C ASN A 163 8.68 30.68 23.71
N ILE A 164 9.10 30.39 22.49
CA ILE A 164 9.84 31.26 21.59
C ILE A 164 8.95 31.44 20.37
N THR A 165 8.65 32.68 20.03
CA THR A 165 7.89 33.01 18.82
C THR A 165 8.85 33.33 17.69
N ILE A 166 8.65 32.66 16.56
CA ILE A 166 9.38 32.93 15.32
C ILE A 166 8.41 33.39 14.23
N LYS A 167 8.87 34.30 13.38
CA LYS A 167 8.09 34.84 12.27
C LYS A 167 8.86 34.75 10.95
N ALA A 168 8.22 34.16 9.94
CA ALA A 168 8.82 33.97 8.61
C ALA A 168 9.15 35.31 7.94
N GLN A 169 10.33 35.39 7.35
CA GLN A 169 10.81 36.52 6.58
C GLN A 169 10.36 36.40 5.13
N ILE A 170 9.11 36.77 4.86
CA ILE A 170 8.49 36.69 3.53
C ILE A 170 8.10 38.10 3.08
N LYS A 171 8.45 38.46 1.85
CA LYS A 171 8.05 39.72 1.22
C LYS A 171 7.04 39.46 0.11
N LYS A 172 6.13 40.42 -0.09
CA LYS A 172 5.22 40.40 -1.24
C LYS A 172 6.04 40.37 -2.53
N GLY A 173 5.73 39.43 -3.41
CA GLY A 173 6.45 39.17 -4.66
C GLY A 173 7.46 38.02 -4.57
N ASP A 174 7.88 37.61 -3.37
CA ASP A 174 8.77 36.46 -3.20
C ASP A 174 8.10 35.19 -3.73
N THR A 175 8.91 34.30 -4.29
CA THR A 175 8.44 33.05 -4.91
C THR A 175 9.19 31.86 -4.34
N TYR A 176 8.43 30.85 -3.91
CA TYR A 176 8.96 29.63 -3.30
C TYR A 176 8.30 28.39 -3.88
N ILE A 177 9.00 27.25 -3.82
CA ILE A 177 8.38 25.93 -3.89
C ILE A 177 8.05 25.54 -2.46
N LEU A 178 6.76 25.44 -2.14
CA LEU A 178 6.32 25.15 -0.78
C LEU A 178 6.46 23.66 -0.49
N PRO A 179 7.24 23.26 0.54
CA PRO A 179 7.35 21.87 0.98
C PRO A 179 5.98 21.29 1.33
N ASP A 180 5.81 19.98 1.20
CA ASP A 180 4.62 19.19 1.54
C ASP A 180 3.32 19.47 0.77
N ILE A 181 3.24 20.59 0.06
CA ILE A 181 1.99 20.98 -0.61
C ILE A 181 2.13 20.82 -2.13
N GLN A 182 3.23 21.23 -2.79
CA GLN A 182 3.16 21.54 -4.23
C GLN A 182 4.48 21.42 -5.02
N LEU A 183 4.37 20.85 -6.22
CA LEU A 183 5.47 20.66 -7.19
C LEU A 183 5.75 21.91 -8.06
N TRP A 184 5.30 23.08 -7.63
CA TRP A 184 5.36 24.32 -8.43
C TRP A 184 5.66 25.54 -7.57
N ASN A 185 6.10 26.59 -8.25
CA ASN A 185 6.35 27.90 -7.67
C ASN A 185 5.06 28.56 -7.20
N SER A 186 5.12 29.22 -6.05
CA SER A 186 4.04 30.00 -5.45
C SER A 186 4.55 31.38 -5.06
N THR A 187 3.80 32.42 -5.39
CA THR A 187 4.20 33.82 -5.16
C THR A 187 3.41 34.42 -4.01
N ALA A 188 4.07 35.05 -3.05
CA ALA A 188 3.42 35.80 -1.98
C ALA A 188 2.72 37.03 -2.56
N ILE A 189 1.39 37.09 -2.48
CA ILE A 189 0.59 38.20 -3.03
C ILE A 189 0.12 39.19 -1.95
N GLU A 190 0.07 38.74 -0.69
CA GLU A 190 -0.31 39.53 0.47
C GLU A 190 0.41 39.02 1.71
N ILE A 191 0.94 39.93 2.52
CA ILE A 191 1.56 39.62 3.82
C ILE A 191 0.72 40.31 4.89
N LYS A 192 0.19 39.53 5.82
CA LYS A 192 -0.55 40.02 6.98
C LYS A 192 0.30 39.84 8.24
N GLU A 193 -0.30 40.08 9.41
CA GLU A 193 0.40 40.01 10.68
C GLU A 193 0.94 38.60 10.98
N ASN A 194 0.10 37.56 10.89
CA ASN A 194 0.45 36.18 11.27
C ASN A 194 0.29 35.16 10.12
N GLU A 195 -0.07 35.63 8.93
CA GLU A 195 -0.24 34.78 7.75
C GLU A 195 0.20 35.51 6.47
N ALA A 196 0.47 34.72 5.44
CA ALA A 196 0.72 35.20 4.08
C ALA A 196 -0.19 34.46 3.10
N ILE A 197 -0.68 35.18 2.11
CA ILE A 197 -1.46 34.60 1.02
C ILE A 197 -0.52 34.37 -0.16
N PHE A 198 -0.44 33.12 -0.59
CA PHE A 198 0.35 32.69 -1.74
C PHE A 198 -0.55 32.34 -2.92
N ARG A 199 -0.22 32.90 -4.10
CA ARG A 199 -0.78 32.47 -5.37
C ARG A 199 0.09 31.38 -5.98
N GLN A 200 -0.50 30.22 -6.19
CA GLN A 200 0.11 29.07 -6.84
C GLN A 200 0.23 29.30 -8.35
N ASN A 201 1.40 28.97 -8.90
CA ASN A 201 1.72 29.14 -10.31
C ASN A 201 2.14 27.81 -10.96
N PRO A 202 1.27 26.78 -10.96
CA PRO A 202 1.55 25.59 -11.75
C PRO A 202 1.58 25.95 -13.23
N LYS A 203 2.39 25.22 -14.00
CA LYS A 203 2.49 25.42 -15.45
C LYS A 203 1.37 24.66 -16.15
N ASP A 204 0.63 25.35 -17.01
CA ASP A 204 -0.44 24.73 -17.78
C ASP A 204 0.08 23.61 -18.68
N GLY A 205 -0.66 22.50 -18.76
CA GLY A 205 -0.33 21.34 -19.57
C GLY A 205 0.79 20.45 -19.03
N THR A 206 1.43 20.78 -17.88
CA THR A 206 2.44 19.89 -17.30
C THR A 206 1.81 18.68 -16.64
N THR A 207 2.57 17.58 -16.63
CA THR A 207 2.22 16.38 -15.89
C THR A 207 2.99 16.35 -14.58
N VAL A 208 2.28 16.07 -13.49
CA VAL A 208 2.82 15.89 -12.16
C VAL A 208 2.50 14.51 -11.62
N HIS A 209 3.37 13.96 -10.78
CA HIS A 209 3.12 12.70 -10.10
C HIS A 209 2.30 12.93 -8.82
N THR A 210 1.26 12.14 -8.63
CA THR A 210 0.38 12.20 -7.45
C THR A 210 0.24 10.80 -6.84
N LYS A 211 -0.38 10.70 -5.66
CA LYS A 211 -0.70 9.39 -5.03
C LYS A 211 -1.58 8.50 -5.91
N LEU A 212 -2.33 9.09 -6.84
CA LEU A 212 -3.21 8.42 -7.80
C LEU A 212 -2.60 8.37 -9.20
N GLY A 213 -1.27 8.42 -9.30
CA GLY A 213 -0.55 8.39 -10.56
C GLY A 213 -0.38 9.78 -11.20
N ASN A 214 -0.12 9.78 -12.50
CA ASN A 214 0.19 11.00 -13.24
C ASN A 214 -1.05 11.84 -13.51
N ALA A 215 -0.98 13.13 -13.20
CA ALA A 215 -2.04 14.10 -13.43
C ALA A 215 -1.57 15.25 -14.31
N THR A 216 -2.40 15.65 -15.27
CA THR A 216 -2.17 16.83 -16.10
C THR A 216 -2.79 18.07 -15.46
N ILE A 217 -2.06 19.17 -15.46
CA ILE A 217 -2.50 20.45 -14.93
C ILE A 217 -3.23 21.24 -16.01
N THR A 218 -4.39 21.77 -15.65
CA THR A 218 -5.06 22.85 -16.41
C THR A 218 -5.31 24.05 -15.51
N THR A 219 -4.91 25.23 -15.93
CA THR A 219 -5.01 26.45 -15.13
C THR A 219 -6.11 27.38 -15.62
N SER A 220 -6.70 28.11 -14.69
CA SER A 220 -7.63 29.20 -14.96
C SER A 220 -7.27 30.40 -14.08
N LYS A 221 -8.10 31.45 -14.11
CA LYS A 221 -7.85 32.68 -13.34
C LYS A 221 -7.75 32.39 -11.83
N ASP A 222 -8.72 31.69 -11.27
CA ASP A 222 -8.88 31.55 -9.81
C ASP A 222 -8.60 30.12 -9.29
N LEU A 223 -8.71 29.12 -10.17
CA LEU A 223 -8.46 27.71 -9.86
C LEU A 223 -7.49 27.07 -10.84
N PHE A 224 -6.92 25.94 -10.43
CA PHE A 224 -6.31 24.99 -11.34
C PHE A 224 -6.87 23.60 -11.07
N THR A 225 -6.79 22.76 -12.08
CA THR A 225 -7.37 21.42 -12.09
C THR A 225 -6.26 20.41 -12.32
N LEU A 226 -6.23 19.37 -11.49
CA LEU A 226 -5.42 18.18 -11.72
C LEU A 226 -6.32 17.11 -12.33
N THR A 227 -6.03 16.68 -13.55
CA THR A 227 -6.75 15.60 -14.23
C THR A 227 -5.88 14.35 -14.26
N ILE A 228 -6.24 13.36 -13.46
CA ILE A 228 -5.55 12.06 -13.41
C ILE A 228 -5.87 11.27 -14.68
N ASN A 229 -4.83 10.68 -15.27
CA ASN A 229 -4.90 9.90 -16.50
C ASN A 229 -4.59 8.41 -16.24
N PRO A 230 -5.49 7.69 -15.55
CA PRO A 230 -5.25 6.32 -15.14
C PRO A 230 -5.53 5.33 -16.27
N LYS A 231 -4.93 4.14 -16.18
CA LYS A 231 -5.28 2.99 -17.01
C LYS A 231 -5.87 1.89 -16.15
N ILE A 232 -6.82 1.15 -16.72
CA ILE A 232 -7.32 -0.08 -16.07
C ILE A 232 -6.12 -1.00 -15.87
N GLY A 233 -5.94 -1.47 -14.64
CA GLY A 233 -4.83 -2.30 -14.23
C GLY A 233 -3.66 -1.58 -13.57
N ASP A 234 -3.61 -0.24 -13.62
CA ASP A 234 -2.63 0.53 -12.85
C ASP A 234 -2.78 0.22 -11.35
N ILE A 235 -1.65 0.25 -10.62
CA ILE A 235 -1.61 0.08 -9.17
C ILE A 235 -1.32 1.43 -8.51
N TYR A 236 -2.23 1.89 -7.65
CA TYR A 236 -2.07 3.08 -6.81
C TYR A 236 -2.12 2.69 -5.33
N PHE A 237 -1.67 3.58 -4.44
CA PHE A 237 -1.66 3.33 -3.00
C PHE A 237 -2.81 4.07 -2.32
N LEU A 238 -3.71 3.31 -1.68
CA LEU A 238 -4.76 3.81 -0.80
C LEU A 238 -4.36 3.50 0.64
N ASP A 239 -4.06 4.53 1.45
CA ASP A 239 -3.62 4.36 2.85
C ASP A 239 -2.47 3.34 3.03
N ASN A 240 -1.49 3.39 2.12
CA ASN A 240 -0.34 2.47 2.01
C ASN A 240 -0.67 1.03 1.57
N LEU A 241 -1.93 0.74 1.20
CA LEU A 241 -2.31 -0.52 0.58
C LEU A 241 -2.28 -0.39 -0.95
N PRO A 242 -1.63 -1.32 -1.67
CA PRO A 242 -1.68 -1.33 -3.13
C PRO A 242 -3.09 -1.70 -3.60
N ALA A 243 -3.67 -0.87 -4.45
CA ALA A 243 -5.01 -1.02 -5.00
C ALA A 243 -4.98 -0.90 -6.53
N LYS A 244 -5.66 -1.82 -7.20
CA LYS A 244 -5.72 -1.89 -8.66
C LYS A 244 -6.87 -1.05 -9.20
N VAL A 245 -6.64 -0.28 -10.25
CA VAL A 245 -7.71 0.39 -11.01
C VAL A 245 -8.53 -0.68 -11.75
N THR A 246 -9.76 -0.91 -11.33
CA THR A 246 -10.66 -1.93 -11.91
C THR A 246 -11.70 -1.35 -12.86
N LYS A 247 -12.11 -0.10 -12.61
CA LYS A 247 -13.06 0.63 -13.47
C LYS A 247 -12.63 2.08 -13.61
N LEU A 248 -12.97 2.63 -14.78
CA LEU A 248 -12.66 4.00 -15.16
C LEU A 248 -13.88 4.59 -15.88
N ASN A 249 -14.32 5.76 -15.45
CA ASN A 249 -15.29 6.58 -16.19
C ASN A 249 -14.75 8.01 -16.34
N SER A 250 -15.53 8.94 -16.90
CA SER A 250 -15.08 10.32 -17.17
C SER A 250 -14.68 11.12 -15.93
N THR A 251 -15.22 10.79 -14.75
CA THR A 251 -15.06 11.59 -13.52
C THR A 251 -14.38 10.84 -12.38
N HIS A 252 -14.45 9.51 -12.34
CA HIS A 252 -13.99 8.68 -11.23
C HIS A 252 -13.22 7.44 -11.70
N ILE A 253 -12.41 6.90 -10.78
CA ILE A 253 -11.86 5.55 -10.82
C ILE A 253 -12.37 4.71 -9.67
N THR A 254 -12.48 3.40 -9.91
CA THR A 254 -12.66 2.39 -8.87
C THR A 254 -11.32 1.71 -8.62
N LEU A 255 -10.90 1.71 -7.37
CA LEU A 255 -9.69 1.08 -6.87
C LEU A 255 -10.07 -0.13 -6.02
N ASP A 256 -9.41 -1.27 -6.26
CA ASP A 256 -9.65 -2.50 -5.52
C ASP A 256 -8.35 -3.00 -4.88
N ALA A 257 -8.31 -2.98 -3.54
CA ALA A 257 -7.18 -3.44 -2.74
C ALA A 257 -7.31 -4.92 -2.30
N ASN A 258 -8.33 -5.64 -2.79
CA ASN A 258 -8.44 -7.07 -2.52
C ASN A 258 -7.29 -7.85 -3.16
N HIS A 259 -7.02 -9.04 -2.61
CA HIS A 259 -6.18 -10.02 -3.29
C HIS A 259 -6.74 -10.27 -4.71
N PRO A 260 -5.91 -10.40 -5.77
CA PRO A 260 -6.40 -10.56 -7.16
C PRO A 260 -7.33 -11.76 -7.39
N LEU A 261 -7.26 -12.76 -6.51
CA LEU A 261 -8.10 -13.97 -6.50
C LEU A 261 -9.15 -14.00 -5.37
N ALA A 262 -9.35 -12.91 -4.65
CA ALA A 262 -10.37 -12.83 -3.60
C ALA A 262 -11.78 -13.06 -4.19
N GLY A 263 -12.63 -13.76 -3.44
CA GLY A 263 -13.99 -14.11 -3.88
C GLY A 263 -14.05 -15.15 -5.01
N LYS A 264 -12.92 -15.71 -5.44
CA LYS A 264 -12.87 -16.77 -6.45
C LYS A 264 -12.74 -18.14 -5.79
N THR A 265 -13.53 -19.10 -6.27
CA THR A 265 -13.30 -20.52 -6.03
C THR A 265 -12.12 -20.97 -6.89
N ILE A 266 -11.15 -21.63 -6.28
CA ILE A 266 -9.89 -22.02 -6.92
C ILE A 266 -9.78 -23.53 -6.92
N ILE A 267 -9.40 -24.10 -8.06
CA ILE A 267 -9.09 -25.52 -8.21
C ILE A 267 -7.57 -25.70 -8.20
N PHE A 268 -7.07 -26.64 -7.41
CA PHE A 268 -5.67 -27.06 -7.42
C PHE A 268 -5.58 -28.52 -7.84
N ASP A 269 -4.82 -28.78 -8.90
CA ASP A 269 -4.29 -30.11 -9.21
C ASP A 269 -2.90 -30.21 -8.59
N ILE A 270 -2.68 -31.22 -7.74
CA ILE A 270 -1.48 -31.33 -6.92
C ILE A 270 -0.88 -32.71 -7.10
N GLU A 271 0.44 -32.76 -7.19
CA GLU A 271 1.24 -33.98 -7.12
C GLU A 271 2.27 -33.80 -6.00
N LEU A 272 2.22 -34.69 -5.00
CA LEU A 272 3.15 -34.68 -3.89
C LEU A 272 4.42 -35.44 -4.28
N LEU A 273 5.51 -34.73 -4.55
CA LEU A 273 6.78 -35.36 -4.97
C LEU A 273 7.55 -35.96 -3.80
N GLN A 274 7.60 -35.23 -2.68
CA GLN A 274 8.42 -35.60 -1.53
C GLN A 274 7.92 -34.90 -0.27
N LYS A 275 8.19 -35.51 0.90
CA LYS A 275 8.14 -34.84 2.20
C LYS A 275 9.44 -35.06 2.98
N THR A 276 9.79 -34.09 3.82
CA THR A 276 10.89 -34.18 4.79
C THR A 276 10.38 -33.73 6.15
N LYS A 277 10.82 -34.39 7.22
CA LYS A 277 10.54 -33.91 8.57
C LYS A 277 11.46 -32.73 8.88
N ASN A 278 10.91 -31.63 9.42
CA ASN A 278 11.75 -30.63 10.06
C ASN A 278 12.40 -31.27 11.29
N LYS A 279 13.73 -31.39 11.28
CA LYS A 279 14.49 -31.62 12.51
C LYS A 279 14.40 -30.33 13.31
N THR A 280 13.59 -30.31 14.34
CA THR A 280 13.73 -29.32 15.42
C THR A 280 15.10 -29.55 16.04
N ASN A 281 16.02 -28.62 15.79
CA ASN A 281 17.14 -28.41 16.69
C ASN A 281 16.62 -27.75 17.97
#